data_AF-A0A358S7U3-F1
#
_entry.id   AF-A0A358S7U3-F1
#
_cell.length_a   1.000
_cell.length_b   1.000
_cell.length_c   1.000
_cell.angle_alpha   90.00
_cell.angle_beta   90.00
_cell.angle_gamma   90.00
#
_symmetry.space_group_name_H-M   'P 1'
#
loop_
_entity.id
_entity.type
_entity.pdbx_description
1 polymer ?
#
loop_
_entity_poly.entity_id
_entity_poly.type
_entity_poly.pdbx_seq_one_letter_code
_entity_poly.pdbx_strand_id
1 'polypeptide(L)'
;MEKKLRRDLMVKGQFRKGNKDVFDIGSRSFTISKELRRSLRIRDVLLGFFTVIFTFLYFKAGEKYQDILLKEAGGKVILEGISLSFMFLFALLLMFFTVSAFLIPKNLQEHLTEYEETFY
;
A
#
# COMPACT_ATOMS: atom_id res chain seq x y z
N MET A 1 2.00 -7.50 21.14
CA MET A 1 2.85 -6.33 20.80
C MET A 1 3.25 -6.33 19.33
N GLU A 2 3.85 -7.42 18.85
CA GLU A 2 4.32 -7.55 17.45
C GLU A 2 3.24 -7.38 16.37
N LYS A 3 2.05 -7.98 16.54
CA LYS A 3 0.93 -7.80 15.59
C LYS A 3 0.52 -6.33 15.42
N LYS A 4 0.56 -5.54 16.49
CA LYS A 4 0.24 -4.11 16.47
C LYS A 4 1.33 -3.33 15.75
N LEU A 5 2.60 -3.61 16.06
CA LEU A 5 3.75 -3.00 15.40
C LEU A 5 3.76 -3.30 13.90
N ARG A 6 3.44 -4.55 13.50
CA ARG A 6 3.32 -4.95 12.10
C ARG A 6 2.24 -4.17 11.35
N ARG A 7 1.07 -4.01 11.96
CA ARG A 7 -0.02 -3.21 11.40
C ARG A 7 0.37 -1.73 11.30
N ASP A 8 0.96 -1.17 12.35
CA ASP A 8 1.38 0.22 12.35
C ASP A 8 2.49 0.47 11.32
N LEU A 9 3.41 -0.48 11.09
CA LEU A 9 4.41 -0.43 10.03
C LEU A 9 3.80 -0.52 8.63
N MET A 10 2.73 -1.31 8.45
CA MET A 10 2.00 -1.38 7.17
C MET A 10 1.29 -0.07 6.83
N VAL A 11 0.66 0.56 7.82
CA VAL A 11 -0.27 1.68 7.58
C VAL A 11 0.36 3.05 7.81
N LYS A 12 1.31 3.16 8.73
CA LYS A 12 1.88 4.43 9.21
C LYS A 12 3.40 4.48 9.07
N GLY A 13 4.00 3.47 8.46
CA GLY A 13 5.44 3.35 8.30
C GLY A 13 5.96 4.22 7.17
N GLN A 14 6.99 5.02 7.44
CA GLN A 14 7.68 5.83 6.43
C GLN A 14 9.19 5.84 6.66
N PHE A 15 9.96 5.90 5.57
CA PHE A 15 11.40 6.13 5.67
C PHE A 15 11.67 7.57 6.06
N ARG A 16 12.59 7.77 7.02
CA ARG A 16 12.99 9.11 7.42
C ARG A 16 13.71 9.81 6.27
N LYS A 17 13.37 11.06 6.02
CA LYS A 17 14.02 11.87 4.97
C LYS A 17 15.49 12.09 5.34
N GLY A 18 16.40 11.78 4.41
CA GLY A 18 17.84 11.94 4.60
C GLY A 18 18.56 10.79 5.30
N ASN A 19 17.85 9.87 5.98
CA ASN A 19 18.45 8.68 6.59
C ASN A 19 17.64 7.42 6.25
N LYS A 20 18.17 6.62 5.32
CA LYS A 20 17.50 5.40 4.80
C LYS A 20 17.55 4.24 5.79
N ASP A 21 18.37 4.35 6.84
CA ASP A 21 18.51 3.34 7.89
C ASP A 21 17.48 3.52 9.00
N VAL A 22 16.78 4.65 9.03
CA VAL A 22 15.74 4.97 10.01
C VAL A 22 14.35 4.90 9.37
N PHE A 23 13.46 4.21 10.06
CA PHE A 23 12.07 4.02 9.68
C PHE A 23 11.17 4.50 10.80
N ASP A 24 10.33 5.49 10.49
CA ASP A 24 9.41 6.10 11.44
C ASP A 24 8.07 5.35 11.38
N ILE A 25 7.56 4.94 12.54
CA ILE A 25 6.26 4.29 12.72
C ILE A 25 5.45 5.13 13.70
N GLY A 26 4.60 6.01 13.17
CA GLY A 26 3.86 6.97 13.99
C GLY A 26 4.81 7.94 14.70
N SER A 27 4.84 7.90 16.04
CA SER A 27 5.71 8.77 16.86
C SER A 27 7.06 8.14 17.24
N ARG A 28 7.33 6.90 16.82
CA ARG A 28 8.57 6.18 17.16
C ARG A 28 9.45 6.01 15.94
N SER A 29 10.74 6.12 16.14
CA SER A 29 11.76 5.93 15.09
C SER A 29 12.53 4.66 15.38
N PHE A 30 12.78 3.85 14.34
CA PHE A 30 13.49 2.58 14.47
C PHE A 30 14.62 2.51 13.45
N THR A 31 15.76 1.99 13.88
CA THR A 31 16.80 1.51 12.97
C THR A 31 16.37 0.17 12.39
N ILE A 32 16.38 0.06 11.06
CA ILE A 32 15.93 -1.15 10.35
C ILE A 32 17.10 -1.93 9.74
N SER A 33 17.01 -3.25 9.81
CA SER A 33 17.95 -4.15 9.13
C SER A 33 17.95 -3.93 7.60
N LYS A 34 19.07 -4.26 6.94
CA LYS A 34 19.18 -4.19 5.47
C LYS A 34 18.14 -5.07 4.77
N GLU A 35 17.81 -6.22 5.37
CA GLU A 35 16.81 -7.15 4.85
C GLU A 35 15.39 -6.55 4.89
N LEU A 36 14.99 -6.02 6.05
CA LEU A 36 13.69 -5.37 6.21
C LEU A 36 13.56 -4.15 5.29
N ARG A 37 14.62 -3.34 5.16
CA ARG A 37 14.67 -2.23 4.19
C ARG A 37 14.42 -2.70 2.77
N ARG A 38 15.12 -3.74 2.33
CA ARG A 38 15.00 -4.27 0.97
C ARG A 38 13.57 -4.76 0.75
N SER A 39 13.01 -5.48 1.70
CA SER A 39 11.63 -5.98 1.61
C SER A 39 10.59 -4.87 1.52
N LEU A 40 10.70 -3.83 2.37
CA LEU A 40 9.82 -2.65 2.33
C LEU A 40 9.93 -1.89 1.01
N ARG A 41 11.13 -1.76 0.45
CA ARG A 41 11.33 -1.11 -0.83
C ARG A 41 10.72 -1.93 -1.98
N ILE A 42 10.89 -3.26 -1.96
CA ILE A 42 10.25 -4.15 -2.93
C ILE A 42 8.73 -4.06 -2.81
N ARG A 43 8.19 -3.99 -1.59
CA ARG A 43 6.76 -3.80 -1.35
C ARG A 43 6.26 -2.55 -2.04
N ASP A 44 6.90 -1.40 -1.80
CA ASP A 44 6.46 -0.13 -2.38
C ASP A 44 6.54 -0.14 -3.91
N VAL A 45 7.60 -0.74 -4.48
CA VAL A 45 7.74 -0.91 -5.93
C VAL A 45 6.64 -1.81 -6.51
N LEU A 46 6.35 -2.95 -5.89
CA LEU A 46 5.30 -3.86 -6.34
C LEU A 46 3.92 -3.22 -6.21
N LEU A 47 3.63 -2.53 -5.10
CA LEU A 47 2.38 -1.80 -4.93
C LEU A 47 2.20 -0.75 -6.03
N GLY A 48 3.25 0.02 -6.34
CA GLY A 48 3.22 1.00 -7.43
C GLY A 48 2.98 0.33 -8.79
N PHE A 49 3.74 -0.72 -9.11
CA PHE A 49 3.62 -1.46 -10.36
C PHE A 49 2.23 -2.07 -10.54
N PHE A 50 1.70 -2.76 -9.53
CA PHE A 50 0.35 -3.33 -9.58
C PHE A 50 -0.72 -2.26 -9.63
N THR A 51 -0.56 -1.14 -8.93
CA THR A 51 -1.51 -0.02 -9.03
C THR A 51 -1.62 0.46 -10.47
N VAL A 52 -0.49 0.66 -11.16
CA VAL A 52 -0.50 1.06 -12.59
C VAL A 52 -1.22 0.03 -13.46
N ILE A 53 -0.93 -1.26 -13.28
CA ILE A 53 -1.60 -2.34 -14.03
C ILE A 53 -3.11 -2.33 -13.77
N PHE A 54 -3.52 -2.26 -12.50
CA PHE A 54 -4.92 -2.29 -12.12
C PHE A 54 -5.66 -1.06 -12.63
N THR A 55 -5.05 0.12 -12.56
CA THR A 55 -5.61 1.35 -13.13
C THR A 55 -5.78 1.23 -14.64
N PHE A 56 -4.80 0.65 -15.35
CA PHE A 56 -4.92 0.41 -16.79
C PHE A 56 -6.06 -0.58 -17.12
N LEU A 57 -6.17 -1.68 -16.37
CA LEU A 57 -7.26 -2.64 -16.53
C LEU A 57 -8.62 -2.01 -16.23
N TYR A 58 -8.73 -1.20 -15.18
CA TYR A 58 -9.93 -0.47 -14.84
C TYR A 58 -10.32 0.52 -15.93
N PHE A 59 -9.36 1.30 -16.45
CA PHE A 59 -9.62 2.23 -17.55
C PHE A 59 -10.15 1.49 -18.78
N LYS A 60 -9.48 0.41 -19.19
CA LYS A 60 -9.88 -0.42 -20.33
C LYS A 60 -11.26 -1.07 -20.14
N ALA A 61 -11.54 -1.64 -18.96
CA ALA A 61 -12.85 -2.22 -18.65
C ALA A 61 -13.95 -1.15 -18.53
N GLY A 62 -13.55 0.06 -18.15
CA GLY A 62 -14.38 1.23 -17.92
C GLY A 62 -14.70 2.05 -19.16
N GLU A 63 -14.04 1.82 -20.31
CA GLU A 63 -14.23 2.60 -21.54
C GLU A 63 -15.70 2.71 -21.95
N LYS A 64 -16.44 1.60 -21.89
CA LYS A 64 -17.89 1.56 -22.19
C LYS A 64 -18.75 2.39 -21.21
N TYR A 65 -18.21 2.74 -20.05
CA TYR A 65 -18.90 3.45 -18.98
C TYR A 65 -18.54 4.96 -18.91
N GLN A 66 -17.59 5.46 -19.72
CA GLN A 66 -17.10 6.85 -19.61
C GLN A 66 -18.13 7.91 -20.00
N ASP A 67 -18.98 7.64 -21.00
CA ASP A 67 -19.97 8.60 -21.53
C ASP A 67 -21.34 8.53 -20.84
N ILE A 68 -21.49 7.72 -19.80
CA ILE A 68 -22.78 7.39 -19.18
C ILE A 68 -23.47 8.59 -18.54
N LEU A 69 -22.72 9.58 -18.09
CA LEU A 69 -23.28 10.80 -17.52
C LEU A 69 -23.74 11.79 -18.61
N LEU A 70 -23.26 11.63 -19.85
CA LEU A 70 -23.54 12.52 -20.99
C LEU A 70 -24.62 11.98 -21.92
N LYS A 71 -24.78 10.66 -21.98
CA LYS A 71 -25.89 9.97 -22.66
C LYS A 71 -26.92 9.64 -21.59
N GLU A 72 -28.22 9.79 -21.86
CA GLU A 72 -29.32 9.46 -20.93
C GLU A 72 -29.31 7.97 -20.53
N ALA A 73 -28.35 7.58 -19.69
CA ALA A 73 -28.06 6.19 -19.43
C ALA A 73 -29.06 5.65 -18.41
N GLY A 74 -29.76 4.58 -18.78
CA GLY A 74 -30.67 3.90 -17.87
C GLY A 74 -29.97 3.43 -16.60
N GLY A 75 -30.69 3.40 -15.47
CA GLY A 75 -30.14 3.11 -14.14
C GLY A 75 -29.33 1.81 -14.04
N LYS A 76 -29.60 0.81 -14.89
CA LYS A 76 -28.83 -0.43 -14.98
C LYS A 76 -27.36 -0.19 -15.36
N VAL A 77 -27.12 0.69 -16.32
CA VAL A 77 -25.80 0.99 -16.89
C VAL A 77 -24.96 1.80 -15.89
N ILE A 78 -25.60 2.70 -15.14
CA ILE A 78 -24.99 3.41 -14.00
C ILE A 78 -24.56 2.43 -12.91
N LEU A 79 -25.44 1.49 -12.53
CA LEU A 79 -25.17 0.51 -11.48
C LEU A 79 -24.01 -0.43 -11.85
N GLU A 80 -23.89 -0.81 -13.11
CA GLU A 80 -22.74 -1.57 -13.61
C GLU A 80 -21.42 -0.79 -13.50
N GLY A 81 -21.40 0.50 -13.84
CA GLY A 81 -20.21 1.36 -13.68
C GLY A 81 -19.79 1.54 -12.22
N ILE A 82 -20.77 1.73 -11.33
CA ILE A 82 -20.53 1.77 -9.87
C ILE A 82 -19.97 0.43 -9.38
N SER A 83 -20.57 -0.69 -9.80
CA SER A 83 -20.10 -2.03 -9.44
C SER A 83 -18.67 -2.28 -9.88
N LEU A 84 -18.31 -1.89 -11.12
CA LEU A 84 -16.95 -1.98 -11.63
C LEU A 84 -15.96 -1.16 -10.77
N SER A 85 -16.36 0.04 -10.35
CA SER A 85 -15.56 0.92 -9.50
C SER A 85 -15.35 0.30 -8.11
N PHE A 86 -16.39 -0.29 -7.52
CA PHE A 86 -16.29 -1.02 -6.26
C PHE A 86 -15.38 -2.24 -6.35
N MET A 87 -15.50 -3.04 -7.42
CA MET A 87 -14.64 -4.20 -7.64
C MET A 87 -13.17 -3.77 -7.78
N PHE A 88 -12.90 -2.69 -8.50
CA PHE A 88 -11.56 -2.13 -8.63
C PHE A 88 -10.97 -1.70 -7.28
N LEU A 89 -11.72 -0.92 -6.49
CA LEU A 89 -11.29 -0.48 -5.15
C LEU A 89 -11.05 -1.68 -4.22
N PHE A 90 -11.94 -2.68 -4.25
CA PHE A 90 -11.77 -3.90 -3.47
C PHE A 90 -10.51 -4.67 -3.88
N ALA A 91 -10.24 -4.76 -5.18
CA ALA A 91 -9.08 -5.46 -5.69
C ALA A 91 -7.76 -4.73 -5.33
N LEU A 92 -7.74 -3.38 -5.37
CA LEU A 92 -6.61 -2.59 -4.85
C LEU A 92 -6.38 -2.83 -3.35
N LEU A 93 -7.46 -2.88 -2.57
CA LEU A 93 -7.39 -3.13 -1.13
C LEU A 93 -6.85 -4.55 -0.83
N LEU A 94 -7.33 -5.58 -1.53
CA LEU A 94 -6.81 -6.94 -1.39
C LEU A 94 -5.34 -7.04 -1.81
N MET A 95 -4.96 -6.36 -2.90
CA MET A 95 -3.58 -6.29 -3.38
C MET A 95 -2.66 -5.66 -2.33
N PHE A 96 -3.08 -4.55 -1.72
CA PHE A 96 -2.34 -3.91 -0.63
C PHE A 96 -2.08 -4.87 0.54
N PHE A 97 -3.10 -5.58 1.00
CA PHE A 97 -2.96 -6.53 2.11
C PHE A 97 -2.11 -7.75 1.75
N THR A 98 -2.26 -8.32 0.55
CA THR A 98 -1.50 -9.50 0.11
C THR A 98 -0.01 -9.18 -0.06
N VAL A 99 0.33 -8.11 -0.78
CA VAL A 99 1.73 -7.69 -0.99
C VAL A 99 2.39 -7.34 0.35
N SER A 100 1.69 -6.61 1.22
CA SER A 100 2.20 -6.26 2.56
C SER A 100 2.38 -7.48 3.45
N ALA A 101 1.44 -8.42 3.46
CA ALA A 101 1.52 -9.62 4.30
C ALA A 101 2.61 -10.60 3.85
N PHE A 102 2.88 -10.66 2.54
CA PHE A 102 3.89 -11.52 1.95
C PHE A 102 5.31 -11.00 2.21
N LEU A 103 5.52 -9.69 2.09
CA LEU A 103 6.86 -9.10 2.16
C LEU A 103 7.27 -8.71 3.58
N ILE A 104 6.35 -8.32 4.45
CA ILE A 104 6.72 -7.93 5.81
C ILE A 104 7.00 -9.19 6.63
N PRO A 105 8.25 -9.38 7.13
CA PRO A 105 8.62 -10.57 7.89
C PRO A 105 7.73 -10.71 9.13
N LYS A 106 7.50 -11.97 9.53
CA LYS A 106 6.67 -12.27 10.70
C LYS A 106 7.33 -11.84 12.01
N ASN A 107 8.66 -11.94 12.07
CA ASN A 107 9.48 -11.64 13.24
C ASN A 107 10.10 -10.23 13.10
N LEU A 108 9.33 -9.20 13.44
CA LEU A 108 9.74 -7.81 13.23
C LEU A 108 10.75 -7.33 14.28
N GLN A 109 10.72 -7.93 15.47
CA GLN A 109 11.58 -7.55 16.59
C GLN A 109 13.07 -7.82 16.32
N GLU A 110 13.40 -8.81 15.50
CA GLU A 110 14.78 -9.13 15.11
C GLU A 110 15.37 -8.14 14.09
N HIS A 111 14.52 -7.27 13.52
CA HIS A 111 14.92 -6.34 12.46
C HIS A 111 14.69 -4.87 12.79
N LEU A 112 14.19 -4.58 13.99
CA LEU A 112 13.89 -3.24 14.48
C LEU A 112 14.62 -3.00 15.80
N THR A 113 15.46 -1.98 15.84
CA THR A 113 16.05 -1.46 17.08
C THR A 113 15.52 -0.05 17.28
N GLU A 114 15.11 0.31 18.50
CA GLU A 114 14.69 1.70 18.78
C GLU A 114 15.85 2.65 18.44
N TYR A 115 15.55 3.68 17.65
CA TYR A 115 16.54 4.69 17.29
C TYR A 115 16.57 5.76 18.40
N GLU A 116 17.67 5.80 19.13
CA GLU A 116 17.96 6.91 20.04
C GLU A 116 18.71 8.00 19.27
N GLU A 117 18.10 9.17 19.19
CA GLU A 117 18.71 10.34 18.56
C GLU A 117 19.78 10.87 19.52
N THR A 118 21.04 10.47 19.33
CA THR A 118 22.17 11.03 20.10
C THR A 118 22.40 12.46 19.62
N PHE A 119 21.94 13.43 20.41
CA PHE A 119 22.31 14.83 20.25
C PHE A 119 23.77 14.99 20.69
N TYR A 120 24.68 15.11 19.71
CA TYR A 120 26.04 15.61 19.90
C TYR A 120 26.11 17.07 19.51
#